data_AF-A0A3D0S8A7-F1
#
_entry.id   AF-A0A3D0S8A7-F1
#
_cell.length_a   1.000
_cell.length_b   1.000
_cell.length_c   1.000
_cell.angle_alpha   90.00
_cell.angle_beta   90.00
_cell.angle_gamma   90.00
#
_symmetry.space_group_name_H-M   'P 1'
#
loop_
_entity.id
_entity.type
_entity.pdbx_description
1 polymer ?
#
loop_
_entity_poly.entity_id
_entity_poly.type
_entity_poly.pdbx_seq_one_letter_code
_entity_poly.pdbx_strand_id
1 'polypeptide(L)'
;GDAVALDELVRLMTPVLWHVARAYRLPSEVAEDVVQNTWLALVRSRERIQEPAAVGGWLTTTTRREAWKVAKASGRGIPVDDDELA
;
A
#
# COMPACT_ATOMS: atom_id res chain seq x y z
N GLY A 1 19.21 -4.33 -15.55
CA GLY A 1 19.03 -5.47 -14.62
C GLY A 1 17.76 -5.24 -13.83
N ASP A 2 17.09 -6.31 -13.40
CA ASP A 2 15.76 -6.30 -12.78
C ASP A 2 15.60 -5.27 -11.62
N ALA A 3 16.67 -5.05 -10.84
CA ALA A 3 16.71 -4.04 -9.78
C ALA A 3 16.52 -2.58 -10.27
N VAL A 4 17.01 -2.24 -11.47
CA VAL A 4 16.86 -0.90 -12.06
C VAL A 4 15.41 -0.69 -12.53
N ALA A 5 14.78 -1.73 -13.08
CA ALA A 5 13.38 -1.68 -13.48
C ALA A 5 12.45 -1.55 -12.26
N LEU A 6 12.80 -2.22 -11.15
CA LEU A 6 12.09 -2.05 -9.88
C LEU A 6 12.26 -0.65 -9.30
N ASP A 7 13.46 -0.07 -9.32
CA ASP A 7 13.69 1.30 -8.84
C ASP A 7 12.88 2.33 -9.64
N GLU A 8 12.84 2.19 -10.96
CA GLU A 8 12.03 3.04 -11.84
C GLU A 8 10.53 2.89 -11.53
N LEU A 9 10.05 1.66 -11.38
CA LEU A 9 8.66 1.41 -11.00
C LEU A 9 8.32 2.03 -9.63
N VAL A 10 9.20 1.90 -8.64
CA VAL A 10 9.03 2.50 -7.31
C VAL A 10 8.92 4.02 -7.42
N ARG A 11 9.82 4.66 -8.18
CA ARG A 11 9.80 6.11 -8.41
C ARG A 11 8.51 6.58 -9.07
N LEU A 12 8.05 5.87 -10.10
CA LEU A 12 6.86 6.24 -10.86
C LEU A 12 5.57 6.02 -10.06
N MET A 13 5.46 4.89 -9.37
CA MET A 13 4.19 4.49 -8.75
C MET A 13 4.03 5.01 -7.32
N THR A 14 5.09 5.25 -6.57
CA THR A 14 4.97 5.70 -5.16
C THR A 14 4.06 6.94 -5.00
N PRO A 15 4.20 8.02 -5.81
CA PRO A 15 3.29 9.16 -5.73
C PRO A 15 1.83 8.80 -6.05
N VAL A 16 1.60 7.88 -7.00
CA VAL A 16 0.26 7.40 -7.37
C VAL A 16 -0.37 6.64 -6.21
N LEU A 17 0.37 5.73 -5.58
CA LEU A 17 -0.14 4.94 -4.46
C LEU A 17 -0.44 5.82 -3.24
N TRP A 18 0.40 6.82 -2.98
CA TRP A 18 0.14 7.84 -1.96
C TRP A 18 -1.16 8.61 -2.24
N HIS A 19 -1.37 9.04 -3.48
CA HIS A 19 -2.60 9.75 -3.86
C HIS A 19 -3.84 8.87 -3.67
N VAL A 20 -3.75 7.60 -4.06
CA VAL A 20 -4.82 6.61 -3.90
C VAL A 20 -5.13 6.36 -2.42
N ALA A 21 -4.12 6.13 -1.58
CA ALA A 21 -4.31 5.89 -0.15
C ALA A 21 -4.94 7.09 0.57
N ARG A 22 -4.46 8.31 0.27
CA ARG A 22 -4.97 9.55 0.88
C ARG A 22 -6.42 9.86 0.51
N ALA A 23 -6.90 9.39 -0.64
CA ALA A 23 -8.31 9.54 -1.02
C ALA A 23 -9.29 8.90 0.00
N TYR A 24 -8.81 7.95 0.81
CA TYR A 24 -9.59 7.30 1.88
C TYR A 24 -9.56 8.07 3.22
N ARG A 25 -8.95 9.26 3.27
CA ARG A 25 -8.89 10.15 4.46
C ARG A 25 -8.30 9.47 5.71
N LEU A 26 -7.36 8.56 5.51
CA LEU A 26 -6.62 7.89 6.57
C LEU A 26 -5.63 8.85 7.26
N PRO A 27 -5.28 8.63 8.54
CA PRO A 27 -4.12 9.26 9.15
C PRO A 27 -2.86 9.02 8.29
N SER A 28 -1.90 9.94 8.36
CA SER A 28 -0.70 9.89 7.49
C SER A 28 0.12 8.60 7.69
N GLU A 29 0.29 8.18 8.95
CA GLU A 29 0.98 6.93 9.31
C GLU A 29 0.26 5.70 8.74
N VAL A 30 -1.06 5.68 8.83
CA VAL A 30 -1.88 4.58 8.31
C VAL A 30 -1.86 4.55 6.77
N ALA A 31 -1.86 5.70 6.12
CA ALA A 31 -1.69 5.80 4.67
C ALA A 31 -0.30 5.33 4.22
N GLU A 32 0.74 5.61 5.02
CA GLU A 32 2.09 5.10 4.79
C GLU A 32 2.13 3.57 4.84
N ASP A 33 1.56 2.98 5.89
CA ASP A 33 1.48 1.52 6.06
C ASP A 33 0.79 0.85 4.88
N VAL A 34 -0.28 1.45 4.35
CA VAL A 34 -0.97 0.96 3.15
C VAL A 34 -0.04 0.93 1.93
N VAL A 35 0.74 1.99 1.72
CA VAL A 35 1.69 2.08 0.60
C VAL A 35 2.83 1.06 0.79
N GLN A 36 3.40 0.97 1.98
CA GLN A 36 4.45 0.00 2.31
C GLN A 36 3.97 -1.44 2.11
N ASN A 37 2.79 -1.79 2.64
CA ASN A 37 2.21 -3.12 2.49
C ASN A 37 1.91 -3.48 1.02
N THR A 38 1.53 -2.50 0.21
CA THR A 38 1.35 -2.71 -1.24
C THR A 38 2.68 -3.12 -1.90
N TRP A 39 3.78 -2.44 -1.58
CA TRP A 39 5.12 -2.79 -2.09
C TRP A 39 5.60 -4.14 -1.60
N LEU A 40 5.39 -4.47 -0.32
CA LEU A 40 5.71 -5.79 0.23
C LEU A 40 4.91 -6.89 -0.47
N ALA A 41 3.64 -6.66 -0.79
CA ALA A 41 2.82 -7.59 -1.54
C ALA A 41 3.36 -7.79 -2.97
N LEU A 42 3.88 -6.75 -3.62
CA LEU A 42 4.53 -6.85 -4.93
C LEU A 42 5.78 -7.73 -4.86
N VAL A 43 6.68 -7.46 -3.91
CA VAL A 43 7.92 -8.23 -3.74
C VAL A 43 7.62 -9.70 -3.41
N ARG A 44 6.58 -9.98 -2.64
CA ARG A 44 6.15 -11.37 -2.35
C ARG A 44 5.48 -12.06 -3.55
N SER A 45 4.92 -11.31 -4.49
CA SER A 45 4.22 -11.84 -5.67
C SER A 45 5.03 -11.79 -6.96
N ARG A 46 6.27 -11.28 -6.91
CA ARG A 46 7.16 -11.07 -8.07
C ARG A 46 7.36 -12.28 -8.98
N GLU A 47 7.32 -13.50 -8.45
CA GLU A 47 7.43 -14.74 -9.25
C GLU A 47 6.18 -15.03 -10.11
N ARG A 48 5.05 -14.37 -9.83
CA ARG A 48 3.77 -14.55 -10.53
C ARG A 48 3.44 -13.42 -11.49
N ILE A 49 4.21 -12.33 -11.48
CA ILE A 49 3.97 -11.18 -12.34
C ILE A 49 4.68 -11.40 -13.67
N GLN A 50 3.95 -11.96 -14.62
CA GLN A 50 4.47 -12.26 -15.97
C GLN A 50 4.29 -11.09 -16.94
N GLU A 51 3.48 -10.09 -16.60
CA GLU A 51 3.15 -8.95 -17.46
C GLU A 51 3.46 -7.61 -16.79
N PRO A 52 4.59 -6.96 -17.13
CA PRO A 52 4.99 -5.67 -16.58
C PRO A 52 3.94 -4.56 -16.76
N ALA A 53 3.20 -4.59 -17.87
CA ALA A 53 2.14 -3.63 -18.15
C ALA A 53 0.96 -3.69 -17.15
N ALA A 54 0.73 -4.86 -16.54
CA ALA A 54 -0.35 -5.06 -15.58
C ALA A 54 0.02 -4.61 -14.15
N VAL A 55 1.31 -4.40 -13.86
CA VAL A 55 1.81 -4.12 -12.50
C VAL A 55 1.24 -2.82 -11.93
N GLY A 56 1.20 -1.76 -12.74
CA GLY A 56 0.64 -0.47 -12.28
C GLY A 56 -0.84 -0.58 -11.90
N GLY A 57 -1.62 -1.31 -12.70
CA GLY A 57 -3.03 -1.58 -12.42
C GLY A 57 -3.23 -2.47 -11.18
N TRP A 58 -2.38 -3.48 -11.03
CA TRP A 58 -2.37 -4.35 -9.86
C TRP A 58 -2.03 -3.57 -8.58
N LEU A 59 -0.96 -2.78 -8.57
CA LEU A 59 -0.56 -1.94 -7.44
C LEU A 59 -1.69 -0.99 -7.02
N THR A 60 -2.28 -0.29 -7.98
CA THR A 60 -3.40 0.62 -7.73
C THR A 60 -4.60 -0.11 -7.10
N THR A 61 -4.92 -1.30 -7.61
CA THR A 61 -6.02 -2.12 -7.09
C THR A 61 -5.73 -2.62 -5.67
N THR A 62 -4.50 -3.08 -5.42
CA THR A 62 -4.05 -3.54 -4.11
C THR A 62 -4.10 -2.40 -3.09
N THR A 63 -3.57 -1.22 -3.41
CA THR A 63 -3.63 -0.04 -2.53
C THR A 63 -5.07 0.35 -2.19
N ARG A 64 -5.99 0.36 -3.17
CA ARG A 64 -7.41 0.63 -2.91
C ARG A 64 -8.04 -0.36 -1.94
N ARG A 65 -7.72 -1.65 -2.10
CA ARG A 65 -8.26 -2.72 -1.24
C ARG A 65 -7.76 -2.60 0.19
N GLU A 66 -6.46 -2.38 0.36
CA GLU A 66 -5.85 -2.19 1.69
C GLU A 66 -6.38 -0.91 2.36
N ALA A 67 -6.41 0.23 1.64
CA ALA A 67 -6.95 1.49 2.18
C ALA A 67 -8.42 1.36 2.59
N TRP A 68 -9.24 0.69 1.76
CA TRP A 68 -10.65 0.45 2.09
C TRP A 68 -10.81 -0.45 3.32
N LYS A 69 -10.02 -1.53 3.42
CA LYS A 69 -10.04 -2.45 4.56
C LYS A 69 -9.71 -1.72 5.86
N VAL A 70 -8.67 -0.90 5.84
CA VAL A 70 -8.25 -0.14 7.03
C VAL A 70 -9.28 0.95 7.37
N ALA A 71 -9.76 1.72 6.41
CA ALA A 71 -10.80 2.73 6.65
C ALA A 71 -12.08 2.12 7.25
N LYS A 72 -12.46 0.92 6.78
CA LYS A 72 -13.60 0.17 7.32
C LYS A 72 -13.35 -0.33 8.75
N ALA A 73 -12.13 -0.72 9.08
CA ALA A 73 -11.74 -1.12 10.44
C ALA A 73 -11.73 0.09 11.38
N SER A 74 -11.16 1.23 10.97
CA SER A 74 -11.14 2.46 11.76
C SER A 74 -12.53 3.04 12.02
N GLY A 75 -13.47 2.92 11.06
CA GLY A 75 -14.87 3.32 11.25
C GLY A 75 -15.64 2.42 12.23
N ARG A 76 -15.13 1.21 12.51
CA ARG A 76 -15.61 0.33 13.58
C ARG A 76 -14.65 0.49 14.76
N GLY A 77 -14.70 1.66 15.41
CA GLY A 77 -13.85 2.08 16.54
C GLY A 77 -12.81 1.06 17.02
N ILE A 78 -11.55 1.31 16.68
CA ILE A 78 -10.43 0.48 17.12
C ILE A 78 -10.34 0.61 18.65
N PRO A 79 -10.41 -0.49 19.43
CA PRO A 79 -9.99 -0.48 20.82
C PRO A 79 -8.50 -0.14 20.83
N VAL A 80 -8.15 0.98 21.46
CA VAL A 80 -6.75 1.29 21.75
C VAL A 80 -6.37 0.40 22.93
N ASP A 81 -5.37 -0.46 22.75
CA ASP A 81 -4.73 -1.13 23.89
C ASP A 81 -3.98 -0.06 24.66
N ASP A 82 -4.44 0.21 25.88
CA ASP A 82 -3.75 1.02 26.89
C ASP A 82 -2.56 0.22 27.43
N ASP A 83 -1.45 0.15 26.69
CA ASP A 83 -0.21 -0.46 27.20
C ASP A 83 1.02 0.39 26.83
N GLU A 84 1.41 1.28 27.75
CA GLU A 84 2.72 1.33 28.42
C GLU A 84 2.97 2.71 29.06
N LEU A 85 2.58 2.84 30.33
CA LEU A 85 3.24 3.70 31.31
C LEU A 85 3.37 2.91 32.61
N ALA A 86 4.48 2.18 32.74
CA ALA A 86 4.95 1.62 34.00
C ALA A 86 6.48 1.74 34.08
#